data_AF-A0A1W0WKX0-F1
#
_entry.id   AF-A0A1W0WKX0-F1
#
_cell.length_a   1.000
_cell.length_b   1.000
_cell.length_c   1.000
_cell.angle_alpha   90.00
_cell.angle_beta   90.00
_cell.angle_gamma   90.00
#
_symmetry.space_group_name_H-M   'P 1'
#
loop_
_entity.id
_entity.type
_entity.pdbx_description
1 polymer ?
#
loop_
_entity_poly.entity_id
_entity_poly.type
_entity_poly.pdbx_seq_one_letter_code
_entity_poly.pdbx_strand_id
1 'polypeptide(L)'
;MLQTFRDLGMGKSKLQDRILDEAEYLTNIFAKHDGRPFNPLATLMSSVSNVVSTLCFGKRFDHDDPEFVQMLANVQNTSVYLSQAGPVQSYPILRFFPGSIRTAWKALIRIGENNTAAMKANVQEHRRSYDPNETRDYIDAVLHKQREESPAE
;
A
#
# COMPACT_ATOMS: atom_id res chain seq x y z
N MET A 1 -2.15 17.22 -3.36
CA MET A 1 -1.95 15.97 -2.59
C MET A 1 -2.18 16.16 -1.10
N LEU A 2 -1.43 17.03 -0.40
CA LEU A 2 -1.64 17.25 1.05
C LEU A 2 -3.05 17.71 1.42
N GLN A 3 -3.63 18.62 0.63
CA GLN A 3 -5.00 19.09 0.83
C GLN A 3 -6.00 17.92 0.72
N THR A 4 -5.86 17.08 -0.30
CA THR A 4 -6.67 15.86 -0.50
C THR A 4 -6.60 14.91 0.70
N PHE A 5 -5.41 14.64 1.23
CA PHE A 5 -5.28 13.81 2.43
C PHE A 5 -5.94 14.44 3.66
N ARG A 6 -5.81 15.76 3.83
CA ARG A 6 -6.47 16.50 4.90
C ARG A 6 -8.00 16.44 4.77
N ASP A 7 -8.50 16.48 3.54
CA ASP A 7 -9.94 16.38 3.24
C ASP A 7 -10.48 14.98 3.51
N LEU A 8 -9.71 13.93 3.15
CA LEU A 8 -10.00 12.51 3.42
C LEU A 8 -9.87 12.10 4.89
N GLY A 9 -9.42 13.00 5.76
CA GLY A 9 -9.43 12.79 7.20
C GLY A 9 -8.07 12.77 7.88
N MET A 10 -6.97 13.07 7.17
CA MET A 10 -5.67 13.32 7.81
C MET A 10 -5.77 14.55 8.72
N GLY A 11 -5.94 14.30 10.02
CA GLY A 11 -6.23 15.31 11.05
C GLY A 11 -7.73 15.52 11.37
N LYS A 12 -8.62 14.62 10.95
CA LYS A 12 -10.07 14.61 11.30
C LYS A 12 -10.49 13.24 11.85
N SER A 13 -11.74 13.12 12.32
CA SER A 13 -12.27 11.93 13.00
C SER A 13 -12.18 10.63 12.18
N LYS A 14 -12.46 10.66 10.87
CA LYS A 14 -12.52 9.43 10.06
C LYS A 14 -11.22 8.62 10.03
N LEU A 15 -10.06 9.27 9.91
CA LEU A 15 -8.77 8.55 9.94
C LEU A 15 -8.44 8.08 11.36
N GLN A 16 -8.80 8.88 12.36
CA GLN A 16 -8.64 8.51 13.76
C GLN A 16 -9.42 7.24 14.08
N ASP A 17 -10.66 7.11 13.61
CA ASP A 17 -11.48 5.91 13.80
C ASP A 17 -10.79 4.68 13.20
N ARG A 18 -10.22 4.78 11.99
CA ARG A 18 -9.46 3.68 11.37
C ARG A 18 -8.20 3.30 12.12
N ILE A 19 -7.50 4.29 12.68
CA ILE A 19 -6.32 4.03 13.52
C ILE A 19 -6.73 3.33 14.81
N LEU A 20 -7.86 3.72 15.40
CA LEU A 20 -8.39 3.10 16.61
C LEU A 20 -8.84 1.65 16.36
N ASP A 21 -9.50 1.37 15.23
CA ASP A 21 -9.88 0.01 14.82
C ASP A 21 -8.64 -0.91 14.76
N GLU A 22 -7.55 -0.44 14.15
CA GLU A 22 -6.29 -1.20 14.06
C GLU A 22 -5.54 -1.28 15.39
N ALA A 23 -5.61 -0.24 16.22
CA ALA A 23 -5.05 -0.27 17.57
C ALA A 23 -5.79 -1.30 18.44
N GLU A 24 -7.12 -1.35 18.36
CA GLU A 24 -7.92 -2.35 19.07
C GLU A 24 -7.54 -3.77 18.62
N TYR A 25 -7.43 -4.00 17.30
CA TYR A 25 -6.96 -5.26 16.76
C TYR A 25 -5.59 -5.66 17.34
N LEU A 26 -4.61 -4.75 17.35
CA LEU A 26 -3.29 -5.00 17.91
C LEU A 26 -3.33 -5.33 19.41
N THR A 27 -4.11 -4.57 20.20
CA THR A 27 -4.25 -4.83 21.64
C THR A 27 -4.83 -6.21 21.91
N ASN A 28 -5.80 -6.66 21.09
CA ASN A 28 -6.37 -8.00 21.19
C ASN A 28 -5.35 -9.09 20.88
N ILE A 29 -4.47 -8.90 19.88
CA ILE A 29 -3.37 -9.83 19.61
C ILE A 29 -2.38 -9.85 20.77
N PHE A 30 -2.01 -8.69 21.30
CA PHE A 30 -1.04 -8.59 22.39
C PHE A 30 -1.57 -9.24 23.67
N ALA A 31 -2.86 -9.06 23.97
CA ALA A 31 -3.52 -9.72 25.09
C ALA A 31 -3.51 -11.25 24.98
N LYS A 32 -3.69 -11.80 23.76
CA LYS A 32 -3.64 -13.26 23.52
C LYS A 32 -2.26 -13.87 23.80
N HIS A 33 -1.20 -13.08 23.77
CA HIS A 33 0.15 -13.55 24.11
C HIS A 33 0.39 -13.67 25.62
N ASP A 34 -0.48 -13.14 26.47
CA ASP A 34 -0.49 -13.35 27.93
C ASP A 34 0.89 -13.14 28.59
N GLY A 35 1.54 -12.01 28.24
CA GLY A 35 2.87 -11.65 28.76
C GLY A 35 4.05 -12.46 28.19
N ARG A 36 3.81 -13.43 27.30
CA ARG A 36 4.87 -14.21 26.67
C ARG A 36 5.61 -13.40 25.61
N PRO A 37 6.94 -13.54 25.49
CA PRO A 37 7.69 -12.92 24.40
C PRO A 37 7.19 -13.41 23.03
N PHE A 38 6.99 -12.48 22.10
CA PHE A 38 6.69 -12.77 20.69
C PHE A 38 7.24 -11.64 19.80
N ASN A 39 7.30 -11.87 18.49
CA ASN A 39 7.72 -10.85 17.53
C ASN A 39 6.48 -10.13 16.94
N PRO A 40 6.21 -8.86 17.30
CA PRO A 40 5.03 -8.15 16.82
C PRO A 40 5.21 -7.51 15.44
N LEU A 41 6.40 -7.60 14.83
CA LEU A 41 6.73 -6.82 13.63
C LEU A 41 5.74 -7.08 12.49
N ALA A 42 5.42 -8.34 12.21
CA ALA A 42 4.49 -8.68 11.12
C ALA A 42 3.09 -8.12 11.37
N THR A 43 2.56 -8.29 12.59
CA THR A 43 1.24 -7.78 12.97
C THR A 43 1.18 -6.26 12.94
N LEU A 44 2.21 -5.58 13.45
CA LEU A 44 2.32 -4.13 13.40
C LEU A 44 2.36 -3.61 11.96
N MET A 45 3.19 -4.21 11.11
CA MET A 45 3.28 -3.85 9.69
C MET A 45 1.93 -4.03 8.99
N SER A 46 1.25 -5.15 9.25
CA SER A 46 -0.08 -5.43 8.73
C SER A 46 -1.11 -4.37 9.13
N SER A 47 -1.18 -4.02 10.42
CA SER A 47 -2.12 -3.00 10.91
C SER A 47 -1.84 -1.62 10.34
N VAL A 48 -0.56 -1.20 10.30
CA VAL A 48 -0.17 0.09 9.67
C VAL A 48 -0.53 0.10 8.19
N SER A 49 -0.25 -1.00 7.48
CA SER A 49 -0.62 -1.11 6.07
C SER A 49 -2.12 -1.09 5.86
N ASN A 50 -2.94 -1.60 6.78
CA ASN A 50 -4.40 -1.53 6.67
C ASN A 50 -4.94 -0.10 6.83
N VAL A 51 -4.35 0.71 7.71
CA VAL A 51 -4.67 2.15 7.79
C VAL A 51 -4.37 2.83 6.46
N VAL A 52 -3.20 2.57 5.87
CA VAL A 52 -2.81 3.15 4.57
C VAL A 52 -3.69 2.64 3.44
N SER A 53 -3.99 1.34 3.40
CA SER A 53 -4.89 0.73 2.42
C SER A 53 -6.29 1.33 2.47
N THR A 54 -6.83 1.57 3.67
CA THR A 54 -8.14 2.19 3.82
C THR A 54 -8.13 3.62 3.31
N LEU A 55 -7.06 4.38 3.57
CA LEU A 55 -6.91 5.74 3.08
C LEU A 55 -6.72 5.83 1.56
N CYS A 56 -6.00 4.87 0.98
CA CYS A 56 -5.65 4.87 -0.43
C CYS A 56 -6.71 4.22 -1.32
N PHE A 57 -7.33 3.14 -0.86
CA PHE A 57 -8.20 2.25 -1.64
C PHE A 57 -9.62 2.11 -1.07
N GLY A 58 -9.92 2.78 0.05
CA GLY A 58 -11.21 2.67 0.73
C GLY A 58 -11.46 1.32 1.39
N LYS A 59 -10.44 0.44 1.43
CA LYS A 59 -10.56 -0.98 1.82
C LYS A 59 -9.61 -1.35 2.94
N ARG A 60 -10.15 -2.06 3.92
CA ARG A 60 -9.40 -2.80 4.94
C ARG A 60 -9.32 -4.25 4.52
N PHE A 61 -8.12 -4.81 4.55
CA PHE A 61 -7.89 -6.23 4.27
C PHE A 61 -7.97 -7.04 5.56
N ASP A 62 -8.44 -8.28 5.45
CA ASP A 62 -8.24 -9.24 6.51
C ASP A 62 -6.75 -9.51 6.69
N HIS A 63 -6.32 -9.67 7.95
CA HIS A 63 -4.90 -9.81 8.25
C HIS A 63 -4.29 -11.11 7.71
N ASP A 64 -5.14 -12.11 7.47
CA ASP A 64 -4.78 -13.39 6.87
C ASP A 64 -5.10 -13.46 5.37
N ASP A 65 -5.54 -12.36 4.76
CA ASP A 65 -5.85 -12.32 3.33
C ASP A 65 -4.59 -12.61 2.50
N PRO A 66 -4.59 -13.63 1.61
CA PRO A 66 -3.40 -14.02 0.87
C PRO A 66 -2.84 -12.93 -0.04
N GLU A 67 -3.72 -12.09 -0.62
CA GLU A 67 -3.31 -10.99 -1.50
C GLU A 67 -2.61 -9.90 -0.68
N PHE A 68 -3.18 -9.57 0.47
CA PHE A 68 -2.61 -8.60 1.40
C PHE A 68 -1.27 -9.05 1.98
N VAL A 69 -1.17 -10.32 2.43
CA VAL A 69 0.07 -10.91 2.93
C VAL A 69 1.15 -10.88 1.84
N GLN A 70 0.79 -11.21 0.59
CA GLN A 70 1.73 -11.15 -0.54
C GLN A 70 2.17 -9.71 -0.84
N MET A 71 1.26 -8.74 -0.72
CA MET A 71 1.58 -7.32 -0.87
C MET A 71 2.56 -6.85 0.22
N LEU A 72 2.33 -7.22 1.48
CA LEU A 72 3.24 -6.92 2.59
C LEU A 72 4.62 -7.53 2.38
N ALA A 73 4.69 -8.78 1.95
CA ALA A 73 5.95 -9.44 1.62
C ALA A 73 6.70 -8.71 0.48
N ASN A 74 5.98 -8.24 -0.54
CA ASN A 74 6.58 -7.43 -1.62
C ASN A 74 7.15 -6.11 -1.08
N VAL A 75 6.43 -5.40 -0.21
CA VAL A 75 6.90 -4.15 0.41
C VAL A 75 8.18 -4.40 1.21
N GLN A 76 8.20 -5.44 2.04
CA GLN A 76 9.37 -5.78 2.86
C GLN A 76 10.57 -6.17 1.99
N ASN A 77 10.36 -6.97 0.95
CA ASN A 77 11.43 -7.40 0.04
C ASN A 77 11.91 -6.29 -0.89
N THR A 78 11.09 -5.27 -1.14
CA THR A 78 11.47 -4.12 -1.97
C THR A 78 12.71 -3.45 -1.41
N SER A 79 12.78 -3.20 -0.09
CA SER A 79 13.96 -2.56 0.51
C SER A 79 15.24 -3.37 0.31
N VAL A 80 15.15 -4.71 0.42
CA VAL A 80 16.29 -5.62 0.26
C VAL A 80 16.78 -5.62 -1.18
N TYR A 81 15.87 -5.82 -2.13
CA TYR A 81 16.26 -5.87 -3.54
C TYR A 81 16.66 -4.50 -4.07
N LEU A 82 16.09 -3.42 -3.54
CA LEU A 82 16.47 -2.04 -3.89
C LEU A 82 17.91 -1.76 -3.48
N SER A 83 18.33 -2.22 -2.30
CA SER A 83 19.73 -2.08 -1.88
C SER A 83 20.67 -2.90 -2.76
N GLN A 84 20.30 -4.15 -3.09
CA GLN A 84 21.14 -5.05 -3.88
C GLN A 84 21.23 -4.66 -5.36
N ALA A 85 20.15 -4.14 -5.93
CA ALA A 85 20.09 -3.69 -7.31
C ALA A 85 20.38 -2.18 -7.48
N GLY A 86 20.63 -1.47 -6.38
CA GLY A 86 20.95 -0.04 -6.37
C GLY A 86 22.01 0.38 -7.40
N PRO A 87 23.13 -0.36 -7.55
CA PRO A 87 24.15 -0.03 -8.54
C PRO A 87 23.64 -0.02 -10.00
N VAL A 88 22.55 -0.72 -10.32
CA VAL A 88 21.94 -0.70 -11.66
C VAL A 88 21.39 0.69 -12.01
N GLN A 89 20.97 1.47 -11.01
CA GLN A 89 20.49 2.85 -11.24
C GLN A 89 21.63 3.77 -11.72
N SER A 90 22.83 3.60 -11.17
CA SER A 90 24.01 4.37 -11.57
C SER A 90 24.71 3.80 -12.81
N TYR A 91 24.66 2.48 -12.98
CA TYR A 91 25.31 1.75 -14.07
C TYR A 91 24.34 0.77 -14.73
N PRO A 92 23.52 1.22 -15.70
CA PRO A 92 22.47 0.40 -16.31
C PRO A 92 22.96 -0.92 -16.93
N ILE A 93 24.24 -0.98 -17.34
CA ILE A 93 24.85 -2.18 -17.92
C ILE A 93 24.89 -3.37 -16.94
N LEU A 94 24.91 -3.10 -15.62
CA LEU A 94 24.94 -4.13 -14.58
C LEU A 94 23.70 -5.02 -14.57
N ARG A 95 22.58 -4.60 -15.19
CA ARG A 95 21.37 -5.43 -15.34
C ARG A 95 21.62 -6.73 -16.14
N PHE A 96 22.67 -6.76 -16.95
CA PHE A 96 23.04 -7.91 -17.77
C PHE A 96 24.07 -8.83 -17.10
N PHE A 97 24.75 -8.36 -16.05
CA PHE A 97 25.77 -9.14 -15.35
C PHE A 97 25.15 -10.34 -14.61
N PRO A 98 25.73 -11.54 -14.69
CA PRO A 98 25.25 -12.68 -13.91
C PRO A 98 25.46 -12.45 -12.40
N GLY A 99 24.68 -13.16 -11.58
CA GLY A 99 24.82 -13.15 -10.12
C GLY A 99 23.70 -12.43 -9.37
N SER A 100 24.00 -12.02 -8.15
CA SER A 100 23.02 -11.45 -7.21
C SER A 100 22.38 -10.17 -7.73
N ILE A 101 23.15 -9.30 -8.40
CA ILE A 101 22.66 -8.02 -8.92
C ILE A 101 21.54 -8.18 -9.95
N ARG A 102 21.67 -9.13 -10.89
CA ARG A 102 20.64 -9.40 -11.90
C ARG A 102 19.44 -10.12 -11.29
N THR A 103 19.65 -10.97 -10.29
CA THR A 103 18.57 -11.64 -9.58
C THR A 103 17.73 -10.63 -8.80
N ALA A 104 18.38 -9.73 -8.05
CA ALA A 104 17.74 -8.64 -7.33
C ALA A 104 17.02 -7.66 -8.27
N TRP A 105 17.66 -7.28 -9.38
CA TRP A 105 17.05 -6.41 -10.38
C TRP A 105 15.78 -7.02 -10.99
N LYS A 106 15.82 -8.29 -11.38
CA LYS A 106 14.64 -9.01 -11.87
C LYS A 106 13.54 -9.12 -10.81
N ALA A 107 13.92 -9.38 -9.56
CA ALA A 107 12.97 -9.44 -8.46
C ALA A 107 12.28 -8.09 -8.21
N LEU A 108 13.02 -6.98 -8.25
CA LEU A 108 12.44 -5.63 -8.18
C LEU A 108 11.46 -5.34 -9.31
N ILE A 109 11.84 -5.67 -10.56
CA ILE A 109 10.95 -5.47 -11.71
C ILE A 109 9.66 -6.26 -11.48
N ARG A 110 9.75 -7.53 -11.11
CA ARG A 110 8.59 -8.38 -10.86
C ARG A 110 7.70 -7.85 -9.73
N ILE A 111 8.29 -7.38 -8.64
CA ILE A 111 7.54 -6.73 -7.55
C ILE A 111 6.81 -5.48 -8.08
N GLY A 112 7.50 -4.64 -8.85
CA GLY A 112 6.93 -3.45 -9.46
C GLY A 112 5.77 -3.77 -10.41
N GLU A 113 5.91 -4.78 -11.26
CA GLU A 113 4.87 -5.25 -12.17
C GLU A 113 3.63 -5.76 -11.41
N ASN A 114 3.83 -6.59 -10.40
CA ASN A 114 2.74 -7.12 -9.56
C ASN A 114 2.00 -6.00 -8.84
N ASN A 115 2.72 -5.09 -8.18
CA ASN A 115 2.12 -3.96 -7.46
C ASN A 115 1.39 -3.01 -8.42
N THR A 116 1.94 -2.79 -9.62
CA THR A 116 1.28 -1.97 -10.65
C THR A 116 0.01 -2.63 -11.15
N ALA A 117 0.00 -3.95 -11.35
CA ALA A 117 -1.18 -4.69 -11.75
C ALA A 117 -2.29 -4.60 -10.69
N ALA A 118 -1.95 -4.82 -9.42
CA ALA A 118 -2.89 -4.69 -8.30
C ALA A 118 -3.45 -3.25 -8.18
N MET A 119 -2.60 -2.24 -8.30
CA MET A 119 -3.02 -0.84 -8.29
C MET A 119 -3.96 -0.52 -9.46
N LYS A 120 -3.65 -1.00 -10.67
CA LYS A 120 -4.52 -0.81 -11.85
C LYS A 120 -5.89 -1.45 -11.65
N ALA A 121 -5.96 -2.64 -11.06
CA ALA A 121 -7.21 -3.31 -10.77
C ALA A 121 -8.07 -2.47 -9.81
N ASN A 122 -7.48 -1.98 -8.71
CA ASN A 122 -8.15 -1.09 -7.76
C ASN A 122 -8.65 0.20 -8.44
N VAL A 123 -7.81 0.88 -9.23
CA VAL A 123 -8.22 2.10 -9.96
C VAL A 123 -9.37 1.82 -10.93
N GLN A 124 -9.36 0.67 -11.60
CA GLN A 124 -10.43 0.31 -12.53
C GLN A 124 -11.76 0.06 -11.82
N GLU A 125 -11.74 -0.53 -10.64
CA GLU A 125 -12.93 -0.70 -9.80
C GLU A 125 -13.52 0.65 -9.36
N HIS A 126 -12.67 1.59 -8.96
CA HIS A 126 -13.10 2.94 -8.58
C HIS A 126 -13.69 3.69 -9.78
N ARG A 127 -13.09 3.56 -10.96
CA ARG A 127 -13.65 4.12 -12.20
C ARG A 127 -15.03 3.56 -12.56
N ARG A 128 -15.27 2.26 -12.29
CA ARG A 128 -16.57 1.62 -12.54
C ARG A 128 -17.65 2.05 -11.55
N SER A 129 -17.26 2.28 -10.30
CA SER A 129 -18.15 2.67 -9.20
C SER A 129 -18.05 4.16 -8.88
N TYR A 130 -17.67 4.98 -9.85
CA TYR A 130 -17.39 6.40 -9.65
C TYR A 130 -18.68 7.19 -9.39
N ASP A 131 -18.71 7.98 -8.31
CA ASP A 131 -19.77 8.92 -7.98
C ASP A 131 -19.19 10.34 -7.89
N PRO A 132 -19.66 11.31 -8.71
CA PRO A 132 -19.26 12.72 -8.64
C PRO A 132 -19.46 13.38 -7.26
N ASN A 133 -20.40 12.90 -6.45
CA ASN A 133 -20.78 13.52 -5.18
C ASN A 133 -20.10 12.88 -3.97
N GLU A 134 -19.44 11.74 -4.15
CA GLU A 134 -18.80 10.99 -3.08
C GLU A 134 -17.28 10.89 -3.31
N THR A 135 -16.51 11.04 -2.25
CA THR A 135 -15.06 10.76 -2.27
C THR A 135 -14.76 9.75 -1.18
N ARG A 136 -14.62 8.48 -1.55
CA ARG A 136 -14.41 7.38 -0.59
C ARG A 136 -12.98 7.36 -0.05
N ASP A 137 -12.02 7.65 -0.94
CA ASP A 137 -10.59 7.52 -0.67
C ASP A 137 -9.74 8.35 -1.65
N TYR A 138 -8.43 8.16 -1.58
CA TYR A 138 -7.47 8.86 -2.42
C TYR A 138 -7.66 8.63 -3.92
N ILE A 139 -8.04 7.42 -4.36
CA ILE A 139 -8.24 7.15 -5.78
C ILE A 139 -9.40 7.99 -6.31
N ASP A 140 -10.54 8.01 -5.63
CA ASP A 140 -11.68 8.83 -6.03
C ASP A 140 -11.30 10.31 -6.10
N ALA A 141 -10.56 10.80 -5.10
CA ALA A 141 -10.14 12.21 -5.07
C ALA A 141 -9.23 12.58 -6.25
N VAL A 142 -8.41 11.65 -6.73
CA VAL A 142 -7.61 11.84 -7.95
C VAL A 142 -8.48 11.76 -9.20
N LEU A 143 -9.46 10.85 -9.25
CA LEU A 143 -10.39 10.73 -10.37
C LEU A 143 -11.26 11.99 -10.55
N HIS A 144 -11.71 12.60 -9.46
CA HIS A 144 -12.42 13.90 -9.49
C HIS A 144 -11.56 14.97 -10.16
N LYS A 145 -10.31 15.15 -9.70
CA LYS A 145 -9.39 16.13 -10.29
C LYS A 145 -9.09 15.88 -11.76
N GLN A 146 -8.91 14.62 -12.15
CA GLN A 146 -8.68 14.27 -13.56
C GLN A 146 -9.83 14.72 -14.47
N ARG A 147 -11.09 14.66 -13.98
CA ARG A 147 -12.26 15.10 -14.73
C ARG A 147 -12.48 16.62 -14.68
N GLU A 148 -12.11 17.28 -13.60
CA GLU A 148 -12.12 18.74 -13.50
C GLU A 148 -11.11 19.38 -14.48
N GLU A 149 -9.93 18.77 -14.62
CA GLU A 149 -8.86 19.24 -15.51
C GLU A 149 -9.05 18.82 -16.97
N SER A 150 -9.84 17.77 -17.23
CA SER A 150 -10.27 17.33 -18.57
C SER A 150 -11.79 17.49 -18.70
N PRO A 151 -12.32 18.72 -18.74
CA PRO A 151 -13.74 18.93 -19.00
C PRO A 151 -14.07 18.24 -20.32
N ALA A 152 -15.07 17.37 -20.29
CA ALA A 152 -15.50 16.61 -21.46
C ALA A 152 -15.77 17.59 -22.63
N GLU A 153 -15.08 17.38 -23.75
CA GLU A 153 -15.50 17.91 -25.05
C GLU A 153 -16.85 17.31 -25.48
#